data_AF-A0A386ZLK8-F1
#
_entry.id   AF-A0A386ZLK8-F1
#
_cell.length_a   1.000
_cell.length_b   1.000
_cell.length_c   1.000
_cell.angle_alpha   90.00
_cell.angle_beta   90.00
_cell.angle_gamma   90.00
#
_symmetry.space_group_name_H-M   'P 1'
#
loop_
_entity.id
_entity.type
_entity.pdbx_description
1 polymer ?
#
loop_
_entity_poly.entity_id
_entity_poly.type
_entity_poly.pdbx_seq_one_letter_code
_entity_poly.pdbx_strand_id
1 'polypeptide(L)'
;MSLKADLEILEKLATTLHGYAQDAAGIKVKDAPDPKADTLLESAKAAGSITTDVVYGALIETAKQRLNETATVMTGCAKEFKNMDDTNYDSFVNVYNTGTGDWGVGTGQ
;
A
#
# COMPACT_ATOMS: atom_id res chain seq x y z
N MET A 1 -14.26 3.22 -22.39
CA MET A 1 -13.21 3.59 -21.41
C MET A 1 -12.02 4.04 -22.24
N SER A 2 -11.41 5.19 -21.94
CA SER A 2 -10.29 5.74 -22.71
C SER A 2 -9.06 5.85 -21.81
N LEU A 3 -7.87 5.78 -22.40
CA LEU A 3 -6.61 5.87 -21.66
C LEU A 3 -6.60 7.14 -20.81
N LYS A 4 -7.03 8.26 -21.35
CA LYS A 4 -7.13 9.52 -20.60
C LYS A 4 -7.99 9.41 -19.34
N ALA A 5 -9.18 8.81 -19.44
CA ALA A 5 -10.06 8.64 -18.29
C ALA A 5 -9.44 7.72 -17.23
N ASP A 6 -8.73 6.68 -17.66
CA ASP A 6 -8.05 5.74 -16.77
C ASP A 6 -6.86 6.38 -16.06
N LEU A 7 -6.08 7.22 -16.75
CA LEU A 7 -4.99 7.98 -16.12
C LEU A 7 -5.49 8.97 -15.07
N GLU A 8 -6.64 9.63 -15.30
CA GLU A 8 -7.26 10.51 -14.30
C GLU A 8 -7.74 9.74 -13.06
N ILE A 9 -8.27 8.53 -13.24
CA ILE A 9 -8.64 7.63 -12.13
C ILE A 9 -7.38 7.21 -11.36
N LEU A 10 -6.33 6.88 -12.09
CA LEU A 10 -5.07 6.41 -11.54
C LEU A 10 -4.36 7.49 -10.69
N GLU A 11 -4.39 8.77 -11.09
CA GLU A 11 -3.91 9.89 -10.27
C GLU A 11 -4.69 10.03 -8.95
N LYS A 12 -6.02 9.86 -8.99
CA LYS A 12 -6.86 9.91 -7.78
C LYS A 12 -6.55 8.74 -6.85
N LEU A 13 -6.43 7.53 -7.39
CA LEU A 13 -6.07 6.34 -6.61
C LEU A 13 -4.68 6.47 -5.99
N ALA A 14 -3.70 6.98 -6.73
CA ALA A 14 -2.36 7.25 -6.19
C ALA A 14 -2.41 8.17 -4.97
N THR A 15 -3.19 9.24 -5.05
CA THR A 15 -3.37 10.18 -3.94
C THR A 15 -4.00 9.48 -2.72
N THR A 16 -5.05 8.68 -2.95
CA THR A 16 -5.71 7.91 -1.89
C THR A 16 -4.75 6.92 -1.23
N LEU A 17 -3.96 6.18 -2.00
CA LEU A 17 -3.00 5.20 -1.48
C LEU A 17 -1.88 5.86 -0.67
N HIS A 18 -1.37 7.02 -1.10
CA HIS A 18 -0.45 7.81 -0.27
C HIS A 18 -1.09 8.25 1.04
N GLY A 19 -2.36 8.65 1.03
CA GLY A 19 -3.13 8.94 2.24
C GLY A 19 -3.21 7.73 3.18
N TYR A 20 -3.58 6.56 2.65
CA TYR A 20 -3.60 5.33 3.44
C TYR A 20 -2.24 4.91 3.98
N ALA A 21 -1.16 5.18 3.24
CA ALA A 21 0.19 4.92 3.76
C ALA A 21 0.50 5.81 4.98
N GLN A 22 0.05 7.07 4.97
CA GLN A 22 0.17 7.98 6.11
C GLN A 22 -0.70 7.52 7.28
N ASP A 23 -1.95 7.12 7.01
CA ASP A 23 -2.86 6.60 8.03
C ASP A 23 -2.30 5.33 8.69
N ALA A 24 -1.77 4.40 7.88
CA ALA A 24 -1.12 3.19 8.35
C ALA A 24 0.07 3.50 9.28
N ALA A 25 0.91 4.48 8.90
CA ALA A 25 2.02 4.93 9.75
C ALA A 25 1.56 5.55 11.08
N GLY A 26 0.32 6.06 11.12
CA GLY A 26 -0.30 6.62 12.31
C GLY A 26 -0.97 5.61 13.24
N ILE A 27 -1.09 4.33 12.84
CA ILE A 27 -1.74 3.30 13.64
C ILE A 27 -0.97 3.09 14.94
N LYS A 28 -1.68 3.23 16.07
CA LYS A 28 -1.19 2.90 17.40
C LYS A 28 -2.12 1.87 18.01
N VAL A 29 -1.58 0.69 18.31
CA VAL A 29 -2.22 -0.31 19.17
C VAL A 29 -2.36 0.30 20.55
N LYS A 30 -3.61 0.50 20.95
CA LYS A 30 -3.95 0.92 22.31
C LYS A 30 -3.72 -0.26 23.25
N ASP A 31 -3.14 0.01 24.42
CA ASP A 31 -3.04 -0.95 25.53
C ASP A 31 -2.18 -2.21 25.25
N ALA A 32 -1.16 -2.12 24.38
CA ALA A 32 -0.18 -3.19 24.22
C ALA A 32 0.62 -3.39 25.53
N PRO A 33 0.75 -4.63 26.05
CA PRO A 33 1.55 -4.89 27.25
C PRO A 33 3.02 -4.51 27.02
N ASP A 34 3.65 -3.83 27.97
CA ASP A 34 5.09 -3.55 27.90
C ASP A 34 5.88 -4.86 28.05
N PRO A 35 6.64 -5.29 27.04
CA PRO A 35 7.43 -6.52 27.12
C PRO A 35 8.45 -6.53 28.26
N LYS A 36 8.83 -5.34 28.76
CA LYS A 36 9.86 -5.15 29.79
C LYS A 36 9.29 -4.90 31.19
N ALA A 37 7.97 -4.91 31.35
CA ALA A 37 7.37 -4.68 32.66
C ALA A 37 7.58 -5.89 33.59
N ASP A 38 8.23 -5.66 34.73
CA ASP A 38 8.52 -6.70 35.74
C ASP A 38 7.26 -7.31 36.39
N THR A 39 6.14 -6.60 36.34
CA THR A 39 4.87 -6.96 36.99
C THR A 39 3.97 -7.86 36.15
N LEU A 40 4.32 -8.13 34.89
CA LEU A 40 3.50 -8.91 33.96
C LEU A 40 3.85 -10.40 33.97
N LEU A 41 2.83 -11.23 33.72
CA LEU A 41 3.02 -12.63 33.38
C LEU A 41 3.86 -12.77 32.09
N GLU A 42 4.67 -13.82 32.00
CA GLU A 42 5.53 -14.07 30.82
C GLU A 42 4.71 -14.16 29.51
N SER A 43 3.49 -14.68 29.56
CA SER A 43 2.58 -14.70 28.40
C SER A 43 2.18 -13.31 27.94
N ALA A 44 1.99 -12.36 28.86
CA ALA A 44 1.67 -10.97 28.54
C ALA A 44 2.90 -10.25 27.95
N LYS A 45 4.11 -10.52 28.47
CA LYS A 45 5.36 -10.01 27.87
C LYS A 45 5.55 -10.52 26.44
N ALA A 46 5.32 -11.80 26.20
CA ALA A 46 5.39 -12.40 24.86
C ALA A 46 4.37 -11.76 23.90
N ALA A 47 3.14 -11.52 24.34
CA ALA A 47 2.14 -10.81 23.55
C ALA A 47 2.56 -9.36 23.23
N GLY A 48 3.18 -8.66 24.19
CA GLY A 48 3.79 -7.34 23.98
C GLY A 48 4.89 -7.36 22.92
N SER A 49 5.79 -8.34 22.98
CA SER A 49 6.88 -8.49 22.00
C SER A 49 6.34 -8.77 20.60
N ILE A 50 5.37 -9.69 20.46
CA ILE A 50 4.72 -9.97 19.17
C ILE A 50 4.07 -8.71 18.61
N THR A 51 3.38 -7.95 19.46
CA THR A 51 2.75 -6.69 19.05
C THR A 51 3.81 -5.70 18.53
N THR A 52 4.93 -5.58 19.24
CA THR A 52 6.02 -4.67 18.84
C THR A 52 6.69 -5.11 17.55
N ASP A 53 7.15 -6.35 17.49
CA ASP A 53 8.00 -6.82 16.41
C ASP A 53 7.19 -7.13 15.14
N VAL A 54 6.06 -7.81 15.29
CA VAL A 54 5.26 -8.27 14.15
C VAL A 54 4.29 -7.19 13.70
N VAL A 55 3.52 -6.58 14.61
CA VAL A 55 2.50 -5.60 14.19
C VAL A 55 3.14 -4.27 13.80
N TYR A 56 3.95 -3.67 14.66
CA TYR A 56 4.60 -2.40 14.34
C TYR A 56 5.82 -2.57 13.44
N GLY A 57 6.74 -3.45 13.82
CA GLY A 57 8.03 -3.59 13.13
C GLY A 57 7.92 -4.17 11.72
N ALA A 58 6.92 -5.01 11.46
CA ALA A 58 6.78 -5.69 10.17
C ALA A 58 5.49 -5.30 9.44
N LEU A 59 4.31 -5.54 10.00
CA LEU A 59 3.04 -5.42 9.28
C LEU A 59 2.71 -3.98 8.89
N ILE A 60 2.73 -3.05 9.84
CA ILE A 60 2.44 -1.62 9.59
C ILE A 60 3.46 -1.04 8.61
N GLU A 61 4.76 -1.30 8.83
CA GLU A 61 5.81 -0.80 7.96
C GLU A 61 5.70 -1.37 6.54
N THR A 62 5.41 -2.67 6.40
CA THR A 62 5.19 -3.30 5.10
C THR A 62 3.96 -2.73 4.40
N ALA A 63 2.84 -2.54 5.12
CA ALA A 63 1.64 -1.95 4.56
C ALA A 63 1.91 -0.52 4.06
N LYS A 64 2.56 0.31 4.87
CA LYS A 64 2.98 1.67 4.47
C LYS A 64 3.85 1.63 3.22
N GLN A 65 4.84 0.75 3.18
CA GLN A 65 5.76 0.63 2.05
C GLN A 65 5.00 0.23 0.78
N ARG A 66 4.18 -0.81 0.82
CA ARG A 66 3.45 -1.32 -0.35
C ARG A 66 2.43 -0.34 -0.90
N LEU A 67 1.73 0.38 -0.01
CA LEU A 67 0.81 1.45 -0.39
C LEU A 67 1.56 2.59 -1.09
N ASN A 68 2.70 3.02 -0.55
CA ASN A 68 3.52 4.07 -1.17
C ASN A 68 4.16 3.65 -2.49
N GLU A 69 4.67 2.42 -2.59
CA GLU A 69 5.25 1.87 -3.82
C GLU A 69 4.20 1.85 -4.93
N THR A 70 3.03 1.29 -4.65
CA THR A 70 1.92 1.24 -5.61
C THR A 70 1.47 2.64 -6.04
N ALA A 71 1.31 3.57 -5.09
CA ALA A 71 0.96 4.96 -5.38
C ALA A 71 2.00 5.68 -6.25
N THR A 72 3.28 5.40 -6.01
CA THR A 72 4.39 5.96 -6.79
C THR A 72 4.37 5.45 -8.22
N VAL A 73 4.16 4.14 -8.42
CA VAL A 73 4.03 3.55 -9.76
C VAL A 73 2.81 4.12 -10.49
N MET A 74 1.67 4.25 -9.81
CA MET A 74 0.49 4.90 -10.38
C MET A 74 0.83 6.33 -10.84
N THR A 75 1.40 7.15 -9.96
CA THR A 75 1.79 8.53 -10.30
C THR A 75 2.78 8.56 -11.48
N GLY A 76 3.71 7.61 -11.55
CA GLY A 76 4.66 7.46 -12.65
C GLY A 76 3.95 7.19 -13.97
N CYS A 77 3.08 6.18 -14.01
CA CYS A 77 2.31 5.82 -15.20
C CYS A 77 1.40 6.97 -15.67
N ALA A 78 0.68 7.62 -14.74
CA ALA A 78 -0.15 8.78 -15.08
C ALA A 78 0.64 9.89 -15.77
N LYS A 79 1.84 10.18 -15.26
CA LYS A 79 2.73 11.22 -15.83
C LYS A 79 3.30 10.82 -17.18
N GLU A 80 3.75 9.57 -17.31
CA GLU A 80 4.37 9.05 -18.53
C GLU A 80 3.38 9.03 -19.70
N PHE A 81 2.15 8.57 -19.45
CA PHE A 81 1.15 8.37 -20.49
C PHE A 81 0.19 9.55 -20.69
N LYS A 82 0.33 10.64 -19.93
CA LYS A 82 -0.61 11.79 -19.87
C LYS A 82 -1.04 12.37 -21.22
N ASN A 83 -0.13 12.40 -22.19
CA ASN A 83 -0.34 12.98 -23.52
C ASN A 83 -0.37 11.93 -24.64
N MET A 84 -0.37 10.64 -24.28
CA MET A 84 -0.42 9.55 -25.25
C MET A 84 -1.87 9.33 -25.70
N ASP A 85 -2.02 8.82 -26.92
CA ASP A 85 -3.33 8.41 -27.45
C ASP A 85 -3.71 7.00 -26.95
N ASP A 86 -4.97 6.62 -27.20
CA ASP A 86 -5.51 5.33 -26.78
C ASP A 86 -4.80 4.11 -27.41
N THR A 87 -3.96 4.29 -28.44
CA THR A 87 -3.20 3.18 -29.04
C THR A 87 -2.06 2.69 -28.14
N ASN A 88 -1.68 3.49 -27.14
CA ASN A 88 -0.62 3.15 -26.17
C ASN A 88 -1.13 2.37 -24.95
N TYR A 89 -2.40 1.97 -24.96
CA TYR A 89 -3.05 1.31 -23.82
C TYR A 89 -2.33 0.03 -23.37
N ASP A 90 -1.92 -0.83 -24.30
CA ASP A 90 -1.23 -2.08 -23.96
C ASP A 90 0.13 -1.83 -23.29
N SER A 91 0.84 -0.79 -23.74
CA SER A 91 2.09 -0.36 -23.11
C SER A 91 1.86 0.17 -21.70
N PHE A 92 0.81 0.96 -21.51
CA PHE A 92 0.40 1.44 -20.19
C PHE A 92 0.11 0.27 -19.23
N VAL A 93 -0.72 -0.69 -19.65
CA VAL A 93 -1.09 -1.86 -18.83
C VAL A 93 0.16 -2.67 -18.46
N ASN A 94 1.07 -2.89 -19.41
CA ASN A 94 2.30 -3.64 -19.16
C ASN A 94 3.21 -2.95 -18.14
N VAL A 95 3.44 -1.64 -18.27
CA VAL A 95 4.25 -0.86 -17.31
C VAL A 95 3.60 -0.87 -15.93
N TYR A 96 2.29 -0.66 -15.87
CA TYR A 96 1.53 -0.67 -14.63
C TYR A 96 1.61 -2.02 -13.90
N ASN A 97 1.35 -3.13 -14.58
CA ASN A 97 1.41 -4.47 -13.98
C ASN A 97 2.84 -4.89 -13.61
N THR A 98 3.84 -4.48 -14.38
CA THR A 98 5.24 -4.74 -14.03
C THR A 98 5.62 -4.06 -12.71
N GLY A 99 5.15 -2.83 -12.48
CA GLY A 99 5.49 -2.06 -11.28
C GLY A 99 4.62 -2.37 -10.06
N THR A 100 3.37 -2.81 -10.25
CA THR A 100 2.41 -3.03 -9.15
C THR A 100 2.07 -4.50 -8.90
N GLY A 101 2.60 -5.42 -9.72
CA GLY A 101 2.20 -6.81 -9.75
C GLY A 101 1.03 -7.06 -10.72
N ASP A 102 0.73 -8.32 -10.97
CA ASP A 102 -0.34 -8.70 -11.90
C ASP A 102 -1.71 -8.45 -11.26
N TRP A 103 -2.33 -7.32 -11.61
CA TRP A 103 -3.73 -7.06 -11.28
C TRP A 103 -4.60 -7.72 -12.33
N GLY A 104 -4.79 -9.03 -12.20
CA GLY A 104 -5.82 -9.71 -12.96
C GLY A 104 -7.17 -9.03 -12.70
N VAL A 105 -7.98 -8.84 -13.75
CA VAL A 105 -9.41 -8.59 -13.55
C VAL A 105 -9.94 -9.79 -12.79
N GLY A 106 -10.20 -9.62 -11.49
CA GLY A 106 -10.81 -10.64 -10.67
C GLY A 106 -12.11 -11.04 -11.34
N THR A 107 -12.14 -12.21 -11.96
CA THR A 107 -13.39 -12.86 -12.34
C THR A 107 -14.01 -13.24 -11.02
N GLY A 108 -14.79 -12.33 -10.42
CA GLY A 108 -15.57 -12.65 -9.23
C GLY A 108 -16.33 -13.95 -9.49
N GLN A 109 -15.89 -15.02 -8.82
CA GLN A 109 -16.63 -16.25 -8.62
C GLN A 109 -16.96 -16.34 -7.15
#